data_AF-A0A9X3T3R5-F1
#
_entry.id   AF-A0A9X3T3R5-F1
#
_cell.length_a   1.000
_cell.length_b   1.000
_cell.length_c   1.000
_cell.angle_alpha   90.00
_cell.angle_beta   90.00
_cell.angle_gamma   90.00
#
_symmetry.space_group_name_H-M   'P 1'
#
loop_
_entity.id
_entity.type
_entity.pdbx_description
1 polymer ?
#
loop_
_entity_poly.entity_id
_entity_poly.type
_entity_poly.pdbx_seq_one_letter_code
_entity_poly.pdbx_strand_id
1 'polypeptide(L)' 'MTDTPSPGALASRLKPAADTDDVEMEVEEALGRLEALPDLPVTEHVQVFEGVQQRLSEILSNVDDA' A
#
# COMPACT_ATOMS: atom_id res chain seq x y z
N MET A 1 -24.37 -11.92 -45.45
CA MET A 1 -23.76 -10.70 -44.88
C MET A 1 -22.90 -11.15 -43.71
N THR A 2 -21.63 -11.44 -43.96
CA THR A 2 -20.68 -11.92 -42.95
C THR A 2 -19.96 -10.71 -42.40
N ASP A 3 -20.38 -10.25 -41.22
CA ASP A 3 -19.66 -9.25 -40.45
C ASP A 3 -18.38 -9.90 -39.92
N THR A 4 -17.28 -9.79 -40.67
CA THR A 4 -15.98 -10.26 -40.22
C THR A 4 -15.57 -9.39 -39.02
N PRO A 5 -15.38 -9.97 -37.82
CA PRO A 5 -14.98 -9.17 -36.66
C PRO A 5 -13.62 -8.54 -36.95
N SER A 6 -13.61 -7.22 -37.14
CA SER A 6 -12.38 -6.48 -37.34
C SER A 6 -11.62 -6.38 -36.01
N PRO A 7 -10.28 -6.30 -36.04
CA PRO A 7 -9.49 -6.05 -34.83
C PRO A 7 -9.96 -4.80 -34.07
N GLY A 8 -10.44 -3.78 -34.79
CA GLY A 8 -11.05 -2.59 -34.19
C GLY A 8 -12.37 -2.87 -33.45
N ALA A 9 -13.22 -3.75 -34.00
CA ALA A 9 -14.46 -4.17 -33.34
C ALA A 9 -14.19 -4.99 -32.06
N LEU A 10 -13.09 -5.73 -32.02
CA LEU A 10 -12.63 -6.44 -30.82
C LEU A 10 -12.04 -5.47 -29.79
N ALA A 11 -11.19 -4.53 -30.21
CA ALA A 11 -10.60 -3.52 -29.33
C ALA A 11 -11.65 -2.61 -28.66
N SER A 12 -12.69 -2.21 -29.39
CA SER A 12 -13.79 -1.43 -28.83
C SER A 12 -14.65 -2.20 -27.81
N ARG A 13 -14.73 -3.53 -27.92
CA ARG A 13 -15.43 -4.40 -26.95
C ARG A 13 -14.57 -4.75 -25.74
N LEU A 14 -13.25 -4.80 -25.92
CA LEU A 14 -12.26 -5.08 -24.89
C LEU A 14 -11.85 -3.86 -24.08
N LYS A 15 -12.19 -2.64 -24.55
CA LYS A 15 -12.00 -1.43 -23.76
C LYS A 15 -12.81 -1.62 -22.48
N PRO A 16 -12.16 -1.74 -21.31
CA PRO A 16 -12.89 -1.78 -20.07
C PRO A 16 -13.68 -0.48 -20.01
N ALA A 17 -15.00 -0.57 -19.83
CA ALA A 17 -15.72 0.47 -19.13
C ALA A 17 -15.27 0.38 -17.65
N ALA A 18 -13.98 0.58 -17.40
CA ALA A 18 -13.59 1.08 -16.10
C ALA A 18 -14.12 2.50 -16.14
N ASP A 19 -15.19 2.76 -15.39
CA ASP A 19 -15.62 4.12 -15.15
C ASP A 19 -14.37 4.82 -14.61
N THR A 20 -13.78 5.70 -15.41
CA THR A 20 -12.58 6.45 -15.05
C THR A 20 -12.77 7.19 -13.74
N ASP A 21 -14.03 7.52 -13.45
CA ASP A 21 -14.53 8.15 -12.25
C ASP A 21 -14.36 7.25 -11.01
N ASP A 22 -14.51 5.92 -11.15
CA ASP A 22 -14.27 4.97 -10.05
C ASP A 22 -12.77 4.90 -9.71
N VAL A 23 -11.90 4.91 -10.73
CA VAL A 23 -10.44 4.90 -10.55
C VAL A 23 -9.96 6.21 -9.94
N GLU A 24 -10.51 7.35 -10.37
CA GLU A 24 -10.17 8.66 -9.82
C GLU A 24 -10.57 8.76 -8.34
N MET A 25 -11.75 8.25 -7.99
CA MET A 25 -12.22 8.17 -6.60
C MET A 25 -11.35 7.25 -5.73
N GLU A 26 -10.97 6.07 -6.23
CA GLU A 26 -10.07 5.15 -5.50
C GLU A 26 -8.68 5.77 -5.25
N VAL A 27 -8.17 6.53 -6.23
CA VAL A 27 -6.88 7.24 -6.10
C VAL A 27 -6.99 8.37 -5.08
N GLU A 28 -8.04 9.19 -5.14
CA GLU A 28 -8.26 10.28 -4.19
C GLU A 28 -8.42 9.76 -2.75
N GLU A 29 -9.16 8.66 -2.57
CA GLU A 29 -9.29 8.00 -1.27
C GLU A 29 -7.94 7.49 -0.75
N ALA A 30 -7.14 6.84 -1.60
CA ALA A 30 -5.82 6.34 -1.23
C ALA A 30 -4.85 7.49 -0.85
N LEU A 31 -4.89 8.60 -1.60
CA LEU A 31 -4.08 9.79 -1.31
C LEU A 31 -4.49 10.43 0.02
N GLY A 32 -5.80 10.57 0.28
CA GLY A 32 -6.29 11.11 1.55
C GLY A 32 -5.87 10.26 2.77
N ARG A 33 -5.83 8.93 2.62
CA ARG A 33 -5.29 8.04 3.67
C ARG A 33 -3.80 8.25 3.91
N LEU A 34 -3.02 8.51 2.86
CA LEU A 34 -1.58 8.79 2.98
C LEU A 34 -1.31 10.15 3.62
N GLU A 35 -2.11 11.17 3.29
CA GLU A 35 -2.01 12.51 3.88
C GLU A 35 -2.35 12.52 5.37
N ALA A 36 -3.19 11.60 5.84
CA ALA A 36 -3.54 11.45 7.25
C ALA A 36 -2.46 10.74 8.09
N LEU A 37 -1.48 10.07 7.47
CA LEU A 37 -0.45 9.30 8.19
C LEU A 37 0.41 10.14 9.16
N PRO A 38 0.84 11.37 8.84
CA PRO A 38 1.64 12.20 9.75
C PRO A 38 0.90 12.61 11.03
N ASP A 39 -0.43 12.66 10.98
CA ASP A 39 -1.29 13.03 12.11
C ASP A 39 -1.68 11.83 12.97
N LEU A 40 -1.41 10.61 12.49
CA LEU A 40 -1.60 9.41 13.29
C LEU A 40 -0.57 9.37 14.43
N PRO A 41 -1.00 8.99 15.65
CA PRO A 41 -0.09 8.88 16.76
C PRO A 41 0.96 7.80 16.47
N VAL A 42 2.21 8.25 16.26
CA VAL A 42 3.42 7.42 16.05
C VAL A 42 3.76 6.56 17.28
N THR A 43 2.95 6.62 18.34
CA THR A 43 3.19 6.05 19.66
C THR A 43 3.34 4.53 19.68
N GLU A 44 2.85 3.81 18.67
CA GLU A 44 3.11 2.36 18.54
C GLU A 44 4.58 2.06 18.15
N HIS A 45 5.27 2.96 17.45
CA HIS A 45 6.68 2.77 17.09
C HIS A 45 7.64 2.99 18.25
N VAL A 46 7.26 3.78 19.26
CA VAL A 46 8.09 4.00 20.46
C VAL A 46 8.22 2.70 21.26
N GLN A 47 7.11 1.97 21.46
CA GLN A 47 7.15 0.69 22.18
C GLN A 47 7.96 -0.37 21.43
N VAL A 48 7.89 -0.38 20.09
CA VAL A 48 8.72 -1.26 19.27
C VAL A 48 10.21 -0.91 19.42
N PHE A 49 10.57 0.38 19.39
CA PHE A 49 11.95 0.82 19.56
C PHE A 49 12.51 0.49 20.95
N GLU A 50 11.74 0.74 22.01
CA GLU A 50 12.13 0.42 23.39
C GLU A 50 12.29 -1.10 23.56
N GLY A 51 11.37 -1.90 23.02
CA GLY A 51 11.45 -3.36 23.07
C GLY A 51 12.66 -3.93 22.31
N VAL A 52 13.00 -3.34 21.16
CA VAL A 52 14.21 -3.72 20.40
C VAL A 52 15.47 -3.35 21.17
N GLN A 53 15.55 -2.14 21.74
CA GLN A 53 16.71 -1.71 22.53
C GLN A 53 16.93 -2.58 23.77
N GLN A 54 15.86 -2.94 24.49
CA GLN A 54 15.96 -3.78 25.68
C GLN A 54 16.50 -5.17 25.33
N ARG A 55 15.96 -5.82 24.29
CA ARG A 55 16.44 -7.13 23.83
C ARG A 55 17.89 -7.10 23.35
N LEU A 56 18.27 -6.04 22.62
CA LEU A 56 19.65 -5.88 22.15
C LEU A 56 20.61 -5.74 23.34
N SER A 57 20.22 -4.99 24.37
CA SER A 57 21.02 -4.81 25.59
C SER A 57 21.20 -6.12 26.36
N GLU A 58 20.13 -6.92 26.49
CA GLU A 58 20.19 -8.25 27.12
C GLU A 58 21.13 -9.21 26.39
N ILE A 59 21.06 -9.25 25.05
CA ILE A 59 21.94 -10.12 24.24
C ILE A 59 23.40 -9.71 24.41
N LEU A 60 23.71 -8.41 24.34
CA LEU A 60 25.08 -7.92 24.46
C LEU A 60 25.64 -8.15 25.87
N SER A 61 24.84 -7.96 26.92
CA SER A 61 25.25 -8.24 28.31
C SER A 61 25.60 -9.71 28.53
N ASN A 62 24.82 -10.63 27.96
CA ASN A 62 25.07 -12.07 28.10
C ASN A 62 26.29 -12.55 27.30
N VAL A 63 26.71 -11.79 26.29
CA VAL A 63 27.92 -12.10 25.49
C VAL A 63 29.19 -11.61 26.21
N ASP A 64 29.14 -10.50 26.94
CA ASP A 64 30.28 -10.01 27.73
C ASP A 64 30.56 -10.84 29.00
N ASP A 65 29.55 -11.56 29.52
CA ASP A 65 29.67 -12.41 30.71
C ASP A 65 30.20 -13.85 30.43
N ALA A 66 30.39 -14.25 29.16
CA ALA A 66 30.77 -15.61 28.72
C ALA A 66 32.22 -15.71 28.23
#